data_AF-A0A661G732-F1
#
_entry.id   AF-A0A661G732-F1
#
_cell.length_a   1.000
_cell.length_b   1.000
_cell.length_c   1.000
_cell.angle_alpha   90.00
_cell.angle_beta   90.00
_cell.angle_gamma   90.00
#
_symmetry.space_group_name_H-M   'P 1'
#
loop_
_entity.id
_entity.type
_entity.pdbx_description
1 polymer ?
#
loop_
_entity_poly.entity_id
_entity_poly.type
_entity_poly.pdbx_seq_one_letter_code
_entity_poly.pdbx_strand_id
1 'polypeptide(L)'
;RLGALQHAVTRLVDDLSQAGTRPVRDAYGDPLPALAAGAGATPALELTRGGWPNPTGQPRSSLQRVGYDLVDRTLVRRVWPVLDRAPNSVPLEQRLLNGVTAIELRFRGDRQGRWESAWPPADAAPGHSALPLAVEVTLEVEGFGRITRLVVIGG
;
A
#
# COMPACT_ATOMS: atom_id res chain seq x y z
N ARG A 1 20.46 -10.03 7.45
CA ARG A 1 19.07 -10.44 7.74
C ARG A 1 18.28 -9.31 8.45
N LEU A 2 18.73 -8.79 9.60
CA LEU A 2 18.05 -7.67 10.29
C LEU A 2 17.96 -6.38 9.47
N GLY A 3 19.04 -5.98 8.78
CA GLY A 3 19.03 -4.76 7.95
C GLY A 3 18.00 -4.80 6.80
N ALA A 4 17.79 -5.96 6.17
CA ALA A 4 16.76 -6.13 5.14
C ALA A 4 15.35 -6.00 5.73
N LEU A 5 15.12 -6.57 6.92
CA LEU A 5 13.87 -6.40 7.65
C LEU A 5 13.61 -4.93 7.99
N GLN A 6 14.61 -4.22 8.53
CA GLN A 6 14.51 -2.79 8.83
C GLN A 6 14.20 -1.99 7.56
N HIS A 7 14.91 -2.25 6.46
CA HIS A 7 14.68 -1.58 5.19
C HIS A 7 13.25 -1.80 4.66
N ALA A 8 12.77 -3.05 4.66
CA ALA A 8 11.43 -3.40 4.19
C ALA A 8 10.33 -2.74 5.04
N VAL A 9 10.47 -2.79 6.36
CA VAL A 9 9.53 -2.15 7.29
C VAL A 9 9.52 -0.63 7.11
N THR A 10 10.70 0.02 7.04
CA THR A 10 10.79 1.46 6.80
C THR A 10 10.14 1.83 5.48
N ARG A 11 10.42 1.09 4.39
CA ARG A 11 9.85 1.37 3.07
C ARG A 11 8.32 1.29 3.06
N LEU A 12 7.76 0.28 3.72
CA LEU A 12 6.31 0.10 3.84
C LEU A 12 5.67 1.21 4.70
N VAL A 13 6.30 1.58 5.83
CA VAL A 13 5.84 2.67 6.70
C VAL A 13 5.90 4.02 5.97
N ASP A 14 6.95 4.29 5.20
CA ASP A 14 7.09 5.53 4.43
C ASP A 14 6.02 5.66 3.35
N ASP A 15 5.70 4.56 2.65
CA ASP A 15 4.63 4.57 1.65
C ASP A 15 3.26 4.85 2.28
N LEU A 16 2.94 4.19 3.40
CA LEU A 16 1.69 4.39 4.14
C LEU A 16 1.57 5.80 4.72
N SER A 17 2.64 6.31 5.33
CA SER A 17 2.70 7.67 5.90
C SER A 17 2.52 8.76 4.84
N GLN A 18 2.78 8.43 3.57
CA GLN A 18 2.66 9.34 2.44
C GLN A 18 1.44 9.02 1.56
N ALA A 19 0.49 8.21 2.04
CA ALA A 19 -0.73 7.90 1.32
C ALA A 19 -1.50 9.18 0.98
N GLY A 20 -1.97 9.28 -0.26
CA GLY A 20 -2.72 10.42 -0.78
C GLY A 20 -4.16 10.03 -1.11
N THR A 21 -5.08 10.99 -1.02
CA THR A 21 -6.53 10.80 -1.21
C THR A 21 -6.96 10.68 -2.68
N ARG A 22 -6.04 10.34 -3.60
CA ARG A 22 -6.28 10.32 -5.04
C ARG A 22 -6.62 8.90 -5.51
N PRO A 23 -7.88 8.63 -5.92
CA PRO A 23 -8.24 7.42 -6.63
C PRO A 23 -7.59 7.38 -8.02
N VAL A 24 -7.52 6.20 -8.61
CA VAL A 24 -6.94 5.98 -9.95
C VAL A 24 -7.86 5.10 -10.79
N ARG A 25 -7.50 4.89 -12.05
CA ARG A 25 -8.14 3.88 -12.91
C ARG A 25 -7.19 2.74 -13.23
N ASP A 26 -7.73 1.53 -13.26
CA ASP A 26 -6.99 0.36 -13.71
C ASP A 26 -6.87 0.29 -15.24
N ALA A 27 -6.31 -0.82 -15.74
CA ALA A 27 -6.05 -1.02 -17.17
C ALA A 27 -7.34 -1.12 -18.01
N TYR A 28 -8.48 -1.41 -17.40
CA TYR A 28 -9.78 -1.52 -18.04
C TYR A 28 -10.60 -0.22 -17.91
N GLY A 29 -10.05 0.78 -17.20
CA GLY A 29 -10.71 2.05 -16.95
C GLY A 29 -11.58 2.06 -15.69
N ASP A 30 -11.60 0.96 -14.94
CA ASP A 30 -12.39 0.84 -13.72
C ASP A 30 -11.78 1.66 -12.58
N PRO A 31 -12.61 2.38 -11.80
CA PRO A 31 -12.12 3.22 -10.71
C PRO A 31 -11.63 2.38 -9.53
N LEU A 32 -10.37 2.58 -9.15
CA LEU A 32 -9.76 2.01 -7.94
C LEU A 32 -9.71 3.06 -6.82
N PRO A 33 -10.03 2.67 -5.57
CA PRO A 33 -9.88 3.53 -4.40
C PRO A 33 -8.47 4.09 -4.21
N ALA A 34 -8.35 5.20 -3.48
CA ALA A 34 -7.07 5.81 -3.12
C ALA A 34 -6.18 4.87 -2.31
N LEU A 35 -6.78 4.05 -1.44
CA LEU A 35 -6.18 2.92 -0.75
C LEU A 35 -7.14 1.75 -0.81
N ALA A 36 -6.65 0.56 -1.14
CA ALA A 36 -7.42 -0.67 -1.19
C ALA A 36 -6.63 -1.82 -0.56
N ALA A 37 -7.30 -2.61 0.28
CA ALA A 37 -6.75 -3.80 0.91
C ALA A 37 -7.88 -4.68 1.45
N GLY A 38 -7.67 -5.99 1.51
CA GLY A 38 -8.67 -6.92 2.04
C GLY A 38 -8.36 -8.36 1.68
N ALA A 39 -9.15 -9.29 2.22
CA ALA A 39 -9.01 -10.70 1.93
C ALA A 39 -9.20 -10.97 0.42
N GLY A 40 -8.24 -11.64 -0.20
CA GLY A 40 -8.26 -11.95 -1.63
C GLY A 40 -7.94 -10.78 -2.57
N ALA A 41 -7.65 -9.59 -2.03
CA ALA A 41 -7.19 -8.47 -2.85
C ALA A 41 -5.82 -8.79 -3.46
N THR A 42 -5.65 -8.48 -4.74
CA THR A 42 -4.37 -8.58 -5.44
C THR A 42 -4.07 -7.24 -6.09
N PRO A 43 -3.09 -6.47 -5.60
CA PRO A 43 -2.18 -6.77 -4.48
C PRO A 43 -2.88 -6.72 -3.10
N ALA A 44 -2.27 -7.30 -2.07
CA ALA A 44 -2.80 -7.33 -0.70
C ALA A 44 -3.01 -5.93 -0.10
N LEU A 45 -2.18 -4.96 -0.51
CA LEU A 45 -2.33 -3.53 -0.24
C LEU A 45 -2.00 -2.77 -1.53
N GLU A 46 -2.88 -1.86 -1.95
CA GLU A 46 -2.61 -0.90 -3.02
C GLU A 46 -2.94 0.51 -2.55
N LEU A 47 -2.09 1.48 -2.84
CA LEU A 47 -2.33 2.87 -2.47
C LEU A 47 -1.70 3.86 -3.45
N THR A 48 -2.32 5.02 -3.56
CA THR A 48 -1.68 6.20 -4.11
C THR A 48 -0.88 6.88 -3.02
N ARG A 49 0.39 7.20 -3.29
CA ARG A 49 1.25 7.95 -2.36
C ARG A 49 1.87 9.15 -3.03
N GLY A 50 2.13 10.18 -2.23
CA GLY A 50 2.93 11.34 -2.64
C GLY A 50 4.42 11.16 -2.38
N GLY A 51 5.09 12.28 -2.15
CA GLY A 51 6.48 12.32 -1.72
C GLY A 51 7.48 11.79 -2.75
N TRP A 52 7.15 11.83 -4.04
CA TRP A 52 8.15 11.77 -5.09
C TRP A 52 8.63 13.20 -5.38
N PRO A 53 9.81 13.62 -4.90
CA PRO A 53 10.29 14.96 -5.18
C PRO A 53 10.41 15.15 -6.69
N ASN A 54 9.86 16.27 -7.18
CA ASN A 54 10.06 16.71 -8.56
C ASN A 54 10.88 18.01 -8.61
N PRO A 55 12.10 18.03 -8.04
CA PRO A 55 12.91 19.25 -7.94
C PRO A 55 13.32 19.79 -9.32
N THR A 56 13.30 18.94 -10.35
CA THR A 56 13.65 19.29 -11.74
C THR A 56 12.44 19.71 -12.58
N GLY A 57 11.23 19.77 -12.01
CA GLY A 57 10.04 20.29 -12.69
C GLY A 57 9.60 19.48 -13.91
N GLN A 58 9.89 18.18 -13.97
CA GLN A 58 9.49 17.32 -15.07
C GLN A 58 7.96 17.27 -15.19
N PRO A 59 7.38 17.13 -16.40
CA PRO A 59 5.93 17.01 -16.62
C PRO A 59 5.42 15.61 -16.21
N ARG A 60 5.62 15.24 -14.95
CA ARG A 60 5.14 14.01 -14.33
C ARG A 60 4.46 14.34 -13.01
N SER A 61 3.47 13.55 -12.62
CA SER A 61 2.84 13.69 -11.31
C SER A 61 3.85 13.37 -10.20
N SER A 62 3.78 14.10 -9.08
CA SER A 62 4.50 13.79 -7.84
C SER A 62 3.88 12.62 -7.07
N LEU A 63 2.76 12.08 -7.57
CA LEU A 63 2.09 10.92 -7.02
C LEU A 63 2.53 9.65 -7.74
N GLN A 64 2.60 8.56 -6.99
CA GLN A 64 2.86 7.22 -7.49
C GLN A 64 1.77 6.27 -6.98
N ARG A 65 1.42 5.28 -7.80
CA ARG A 65 0.63 4.14 -7.36
C ARG A 65 1.59 3.02 -6.96
N VAL A 66 1.40 2.47 -5.77
CA VAL A 66 2.26 1.42 -5.22
C VAL A 66 1.40 0.29 -4.66
N GLY A 67 1.96 -0.92 -4.66
CA GLY A 67 1.28 -2.11 -4.19
C GLY A 67 2.23 -3.05 -3.46
N TYR A 68 1.72 -3.76 -2.47
CA TYR A 68 2.45 -4.73 -1.67
C TYR A 68 1.76 -6.08 -1.73
N ASP A 69 2.56 -7.11 -1.90
CA ASP A 69 2.07 -8.46 -2.05
C ASP A 69 3.09 -9.48 -1.54
N LEU A 70 2.61 -10.70 -1.30
CA LEU A 70 3.45 -11.81 -0.90
C LEU A 70 3.58 -12.80 -2.06
N VAL A 71 4.78 -12.87 -2.64
CA VAL A 71 5.09 -13.78 -3.77
C VAL A 71 6.21 -14.72 -3.33
N ASP A 72 5.97 -16.03 -3.34
CA ASP A 72 6.96 -17.06 -2.95
C ASP A 72 7.65 -16.74 -1.61
N ARG A 73 6.85 -16.42 -0.58
CA ARG A 73 7.32 -15.98 0.76
C ARG A 73 8.24 -14.75 0.74
N THR A 74 8.09 -13.91 -0.28
CA THR A 74 8.84 -12.65 -0.43
C THR A 74 7.87 -11.49 -0.43
N LEU A 75 8.08 -10.53 0.46
CA LEU A 75 7.38 -9.25 0.40
C LEU A 75 7.88 -8.49 -0.83
N VAL A 76 6.98 -8.29 -1.79
CA VAL A 76 7.25 -7.58 -3.04
C VAL A 76 6.50 -6.26 -3.02
N ARG A 77 7.21 -5.20 -3.41
CA ARG A 77 6.65 -3.88 -3.68
C ARG A 77 6.60 -3.64 -5.17
N ARG A 78 5.43 -3.26 -5.68
CA ARG A 78 5.18 -2.89 -7.07
C ARG A 78 5.00 -1.39 -7.17
N VAL A 79 5.55 -0.79 -8.22
CA VAL A 79 5.41 0.65 -8.51
C VAL A 79 4.91 0.81 -9.94
N TRP A 80 3.78 1.48 -10.11
CA TRP A 80 3.32 1.86 -11.44
C TRP A 80 3.90 3.23 -11.82
N PRO A 81 4.52 3.37 -13.01
CA PRO A 81 5.14 4.61 -13.45
C PRO A 81 4.11 5.69 -13.85
N VAL A 82 2.86 5.30 -14.05
CA VAL A 82 1.72 6.17 -14.37
C VAL A 82 0.58 5.90 -13.39
N LEU A 83 -0.21 6.93 -13.06
CA LEU A 83 -1.34 6.79 -12.13
C LEU A 83 -2.52 6.07 -12.78
N ASP A 84 -2.90 6.50 -13.99
CA ASP A 84 -3.91 5.84 -14.80
C ASP A 84 -3.22 4.78 -15.64
N ARG A 85 -3.56 3.50 -15.43
CA ARG A 85 -2.88 2.40 -16.10
C ARG A 85 -3.25 2.42 -17.58
N ALA A 86 -2.24 2.56 -18.44
CA ALA A 86 -2.38 2.12 -19.83
C ALA A 86 -2.52 0.58 -19.83
N PRO A 87 -3.25 -0.02 -20.79
CA PRO A 87 -3.50 -1.47 -20.84
C PRO A 87 -2.24 -2.36 -20.74
N ASN A 88 -1.07 -1.82 -21.12
CA ASN A 88 0.21 -2.53 -21.15
C ASN A 88 1.21 -2.06 -20.07
N SER A 89 0.77 -1.35 -19.02
CA SER A 89 1.71 -0.87 -17.98
C SER A 89 2.18 -2.02 -17.10
N VAL A 90 3.45 -2.39 -17.21
CA VAL A 90 4.09 -3.37 -16.31
C VAL A 90 4.66 -2.62 -15.09
N PRO A 91 4.27 -2.97 -13.86
CA PRO A 91 4.85 -2.33 -12.68
C PRO A 91 6.32 -2.72 -12.50
N LEU A 92 7.11 -1.81 -11.95
CA LEU A 92 8.44 -2.15 -11.47
C LEU A 92 8.32 -2.92 -10.16
N GLU A 93 8.88 -4.13 -10.12
CA GLU A 93 8.90 -4.96 -8.92
C GLU A 93 10.19 -4.79 -8.11
N GLN A 94 10.04 -4.73 -6.78
CA GLN A 94 11.12 -4.65 -5.81
C GLN A 94 10.91 -5.72 -4.74
N ARG A 95 11.80 -6.72 -4.69
CA ARG A 95 11.81 -7.73 -3.63
C ARG A 95 12.41 -7.10 -2.37
N LEU A 96 11.60 -6.91 -1.33
CA LEU A 96 12.01 -6.21 -0.12
C LEU A 96 12.55 -7.14 0.96
N LEU A 97 11.85 -8.26 1.21
CA LEU A 97 12.17 -9.15 2.32
C LEU A 97 11.74 -10.58 2.02
N ASN A 98 12.69 -11.52 2.10
CA ASN A 98 12.42 -12.95 1.99
C ASN A 98 12.03 -13.56 3.34
N GLY A 99 11.34 -14.70 3.31
CA GLY A 99 10.95 -15.45 4.50
C GLY A 99 9.75 -14.83 5.22
N VAL A 100 8.93 -14.04 4.52
CA VAL A 100 7.67 -13.52 5.04
C VAL A 100 6.60 -14.59 4.80
N THR A 101 5.92 -15.04 5.85
CA THR A 101 4.91 -16.10 5.77
C THR A 101 3.49 -15.57 5.74
N ALA A 102 3.27 -14.39 6.31
CA ALA A 102 1.97 -13.72 6.29
C ALA A 102 2.11 -12.19 6.35
N ILE A 103 1.13 -11.52 5.75
CA ILE A 103 0.86 -10.09 5.91
C ILE A 103 -0.59 -9.95 6.39
N GLU A 104 -0.78 -9.26 7.50
CA GLU A 104 -2.08 -8.91 8.04
C GLU A 104 -2.20 -7.40 8.10
N LEU A 105 -3.36 -6.88 7.70
CA LEU A 105 -3.65 -5.46 7.65
C LEU A 105 -4.94 -5.20 8.41
N ARG A 106 -4.91 -4.17 9.26
CA ARG A 106 -6.11 -3.65 9.91
C ARG A 106 -6.18 -2.15 9.74
N PHE A 107 -7.40 -1.65 9.64
CA PHE A 107 -7.69 -0.26 9.29
C PHE A 107 -8.58 0.37 10.33
N ARG A 108 -8.30 1.62 10.70
CA ARG A 108 -9.14 2.40 11.60
C ARG A 108 -9.72 3.58 10.84
N GLY A 109 -11.01 3.53 10.54
CA GLY A 109 -11.69 4.57 9.75
C GLY A 109 -12.04 5.84 10.51
N ASP A 110 -12.26 5.76 11.82
CA ASP A 110 -12.70 6.91 12.62
C ASP A 110 -12.07 6.94 14.03
N ARG A 111 -12.28 8.06 14.75
CA ARG A 111 -11.70 8.28 16.09
C ARG A 111 -12.41 7.47 17.17
N GLN A 112 -13.67 7.11 16.95
CA GLN A 112 -14.49 6.30 17.84
C GLN A 112 -14.17 4.79 17.73
N GLY A 113 -13.48 4.38 16.66
CA GLY A 113 -13.87 3.17 15.94
C GLY A 113 -13.03 1.93 16.08
N ARG A 114 -13.72 0.83 15.75
CA ARG A 114 -13.22 -0.53 15.64
C ARG A 114 -12.21 -0.64 14.51
N TRP A 115 -11.32 -1.62 14.66
CA TRP A 115 -10.38 -2.01 13.61
C TRP A 115 -11.07 -2.98 12.63
N GLU A 116 -10.99 -2.65 11.34
CA GLU A 116 -11.52 -3.47 10.23
C GLU A 116 -10.39 -4.20 9.51
N SER A 117 -10.67 -5.34 8.88
CA SER A 117 -9.68 -6.14 8.14
C SER A 117 -9.59 -5.82 6.64
N ALA A 118 -10.40 -4.87 6.17
CA ALA A 118 -10.43 -4.42 4.80
C ALA A 118 -10.58 -2.90 4.73
N TRP A 119 -10.13 -2.31 3.63
CA TRP A 119 -10.35 -0.92 3.29
C TRP A 119 -10.51 -0.77 1.76
N PRO A 120 -11.41 0.08 1.26
CA PRO A 120 -12.43 0.79 2.03
C PRO A 120 -13.46 -0.19 2.64
N PRO A 121 -14.33 0.27 3.55
CA PRO A 121 -15.46 -0.53 4.04
C PRO A 121 -16.31 -1.06 2.87
N ALA A 122 -16.96 -2.22 3.07
CA ALA A 122 -17.63 -2.95 1.99
C ALA A 122 -18.79 -2.18 1.30
N ASP A 123 -19.36 -1.19 1.97
CA ASP A 123 -20.43 -0.31 1.49
C ASP A 123 -19.91 0.96 0.79
N ALA A 124 -18.59 1.14 0.70
CA ALA A 124 -17.99 2.29 0.05
C ALA A 124 -18.19 2.28 -1.47
N ALA A 125 -18.44 3.46 -2.04
CA ALA A 125 -18.54 3.64 -3.47
C ALA A 125 -17.21 3.30 -4.20
N PRO A 126 -17.28 2.82 -5.46
CA PRO A 126 -16.09 2.67 -6.29
C PRO A 126 -15.28 3.97 -6.39
N GLY A 127 -13.95 3.87 -6.42
CA GLY A 127 -13.09 5.07 -6.42
C GLY A 127 -13.09 5.85 -5.10
N HIS A 128 -13.33 5.19 -3.97
CA HIS A 128 -13.30 5.80 -2.64
C HIS A 128 -11.99 6.58 -2.38
N SER A 129 -12.11 7.86 -2.05
CA SER A 129 -10.96 8.77 -1.88
C SER A 129 -10.48 8.89 -0.44
N ALA A 130 -11.32 8.59 0.55
CA ALA A 130 -10.94 8.72 1.94
C ALA A 130 -9.95 7.62 2.35
N LEU A 131 -9.01 8.02 3.20
CA LEU A 131 -8.00 7.15 3.77
C LEU A 131 -8.42 6.75 5.19
N PRO A 132 -7.96 5.59 5.69
CA PRO A 132 -8.12 5.26 7.10
C PRO A 132 -7.29 6.24 7.94
N LEU A 133 -7.70 6.52 9.17
CA LEU A 133 -6.92 7.34 10.09
C LEU A 133 -5.59 6.66 10.47
N ALA A 134 -5.61 5.34 10.61
CA ALA A 134 -4.43 4.55 10.88
C ALA A 134 -4.51 3.15 10.26
N VAL A 135 -3.34 2.58 10.00
CA VAL A 135 -3.16 1.21 9.51
C VAL A 135 -2.26 0.47 10.48
N GLU A 136 -2.72 -0.68 10.96
CA GLU A 136 -1.90 -1.66 11.65
C GLU A 136 -1.43 -2.69 10.63
N VAL A 137 -0.12 -2.84 10.49
CA VAL A 137 0.50 -3.83 9.62
C VAL A 137 1.24 -4.83 10.46
N THR A 138 0.92 -6.11 10.29
CA THR A 138 1.65 -7.21 10.91
C THR A 138 2.28 -8.09 9.85
N LEU A 139 3.60 -8.30 9.95
CA LEU A 139 4.34 -9.24 9.13
C LEU A 139 4.76 -10.43 9.99
N GLU A 140 4.52 -11.65 9.51
CA GLU A 140 5.15 -12.85 10.07
C GLU A 140 6.41 -13.17 9.30
N VAL A 141 7.56 -13.16 9.98
CA VAL A 141 8.86 -13.32 9.35
C VAL A 141 9.62 -14.47 9.99
N GLU A 142 10.05 -15.43 9.18
CA GLU A 142 10.84 -16.57 9.62
C GLU A 142 12.10 -16.10 10.37
N GLY A 143 12.29 -16.63 11.58
CA GLY A 143 13.40 -16.28 12.47
C GLY A 143 13.24 -14.96 13.26
N PHE A 144 12.20 -14.17 12.99
CA PHE A 144 11.89 -12.94 13.76
C PHE A 144 10.49 -12.94 14.39
N GLY A 145 9.59 -13.83 13.94
CA GLY A 145 8.21 -13.91 14.45
C GLY A 145 7.33 -12.77 13.91
N ARG A 146 6.35 -12.37 14.73
CA ARG A 146 5.37 -11.32 14.39
C ARG A 146 5.95 -9.93 14.63
N ILE A 147 5.88 -9.08 13.60
CA ILE A 147 6.35 -7.70 13.64
C ILE A 147 5.17 -6.79 13.30
N THR A 148 4.69 -6.05 14.30
CA THR A 148 3.57 -5.13 14.15
C THR A 148 4.04 -3.68 14.07
N ARG A 149 3.43 -2.88 13.18
CA ARG A 149 3.60 -1.43 13.09
C ARG A 149 2.23 -0.76 12.98
N LEU A 150 2.04 0.27 13.79
CA LEU A 150 0.91 1.18 13.70
C LEU A 150 1.37 2.43 12.95
N VAL A 151 0.74 2.73 11.81
CA VAL A 151 1.03 3.91 10.99
C VAL A 151 -0.18 4.82 10.99
N VAL A 152 -0.01 6.07 11.44
CA VAL A 152 -1.03 7.10 11.34
C VAL A 152 -0.94 7.72 9.94
N ILE A 153 -2.06 7.76 9.23
CA ILE A 153 -2.17 8.33 7.88
C ILE A 153 -2.90 9.68 7.94
N GLY A 154 -3.93 9.77 8.79
CA GLY A 154 -4.75 10.96 8.98
C GLY A 154 -4.22 11.87 10.08
N GLY A 155 -3.37 12.82 9.69
CA GLY A 155 -3.03 14.04 10.41
C GLY A 155 -3.16 15.23 9.48
#